data_AF-A0A9D6N0L2-F1
#
_entry.id   AF-A0A9D6N0L2-F1
#
_cell.length_a   1.000
_cell.length_b   1.000
_cell.length_c   1.000
_cell.angle_alpha   90.00
_cell.angle_beta   90.00
_cell.angle_gamma   90.00
#
_symmetry.space_group_name_H-M   'P 1'
#
loop_
_entity.id
_entity.type
_entity.pdbx_description
1 polymer ?
#
loop_
_entity_poly.entity_id
_entity_poly.type
_entity_poly.pdbx_seq_one_letter_code
_entity_poly.pdbx_strand_id
1 'polypeptide(L)'
;MILKISRWAVATTTAVGIFVAAPCSSAAEGGDTPWLIPPYVLEFTAPLTRLFATNISFGARVSIVQETDLKGAKPATGLLLYRNGDTIFEPDSAPIKAPRANKKDHHGDFGLLITTLSSKGVSYVVSEGVSGYTEVSLPKFATAPLSWAVEDLGRERVQGFDCVKKVVALAPADYEAQSFIVWTAPKLRDFPIKIQRRRGGPAMTFTFSDIRFEQPNDALFAAPQTGYQRYETLHAMTDEMTRRVWNVMQRPDHSIAFPPSTARPAVSPNGGRPVY
;
A
#
# COMPACT_ATOMS: atom_id res chain seq x y z
N MET A 1 -0.04 -49.61 -38.41
CA MET A 1 1.28 -50.26 -38.27
C MET A 1 2.34 -49.17 -38.16
N ILE A 2 2.86 -49.02 -36.93
CA ILE A 2 4.11 -48.38 -36.50
C ILE A 2 4.33 -46.87 -36.75
N LEU A 3 4.01 -46.15 -35.67
CA LEU A 3 4.42 -44.82 -35.22
C LEU A 3 5.96 -44.66 -35.22
N LYS A 4 6.51 -43.57 -35.77
CA LYS A 4 7.87 -43.10 -35.50
C LYS A 4 7.80 -41.74 -34.79
N ILE A 5 7.83 -41.79 -33.46
CA ILE A 5 8.01 -40.63 -32.58
C ILE A 5 9.50 -40.26 -32.63
N SER A 6 9.81 -39.09 -33.19
CA SER A 6 11.13 -38.49 -33.12
C SER A 6 11.38 -37.95 -31.71
N ARG A 7 12.35 -38.57 -31.05
CA ARG A 7 12.97 -38.18 -29.77
C ARG A 7 13.39 -36.71 -29.78
N TRP A 8 12.84 -35.91 -28.87
CA TRP A 8 13.54 -34.71 -28.41
C TRP A 8 14.34 -35.08 -27.17
N ALA A 9 15.65 -34.84 -27.27
CA ALA A 9 16.62 -35.13 -26.24
C ALA A 9 16.37 -34.25 -25.02
N VAL A 10 16.39 -34.92 -23.86
CA VAL A 10 16.49 -34.32 -22.54
C VAL A 10 17.87 -33.66 -22.43
N ALA A 11 17.93 -32.34 -22.45
CA ALA A 11 19.10 -31.60 -22.01
C ALA A 11 18.89 -31.22 -20.54
N THR A 12 19.28 -32.13 -19.67
CA THR A 12 19.52 -31.89 -18.25
C THR A 12 20.73 -30.95 -18.14
N THR A 13 20.48 -29.66 -17.95
CA THR A 13 21.51 -28.73 -17.46
C THR A 13 21.07 -28.23 -16.09
N THR A 14 21.55 -28.92 -15.07
CA THR A 14 21.52 -28.48 -13.68
C THR A 14 22.39 -27.23 -13.56
N ALA A 15 21.77 -26.05 -13.63
CA ALA A 15 22.39 -24.80 -13.25
C ALA A 15 21.78 -24.36 -11.91
N VAL A 16 22.29 -24.94 -10.81
CA VAL A 16 22.12 -24.36 -9.48
C VAL A 16 23.05 -23.14 -9.43
N GLY A 17 22.54 -22.01 -9.91
CA GLY A 17 23.20 -20.72 -9.79
C GLY A 17 23.04 -20.21 -8.36
N ILE A 18 24.03 -20.48 -7.52
CA ILE A 18 24.21 -19.76 -6.25
C ILE A 18 24.51 -18.30 -6.63
N PHE A 19 23.51 -17.43 -6.59
CA PHE A 19 23.73 -15.99 -6.72
C PHE A 19 24.45 -15.49 -5.46
N VAL A 20 25.77 -15.32 -5.59
CA VAL A 20 26.61 -14.63 -4.60
C VAL A 20 26.14 -13.18 -4.50
N ALA A 21 25.79 -12.77 -3.28
CA ALA A 21 25.37 -11.41 -2.97
C ALA A 21 26.53 -10.43 -3.18
N ALA A 22 26.32 -9.42 -4.03
CA ALA A 22 27.10 -8.20 -4.00
C ALA A 22 26.40 -7.21 -3.05
N PRO A 23 27.09 -6.58 -2.10
CA PRO A 23 26.52 -5.50 -1.32
C PRO A 23 26.43 -4.26 -2.21
N CYS A 24 25.24 -3.96 -2.74
CA CYS A 24 25.00 -2.72 -3.45
C CYS A 24 24.52 -1.66 -2.46
N SER A 25 25.43 -0.76 -2.10
CA SER A 25 25.15 0.49 -1.43
C SER A 25 24.50 1.44 -2.44
N SER A 26 23.17 1.55 -2.43
CA SER A 26 22.50 2.66 -3.08
C SER A 26 22.50 3.83 -2.11
N ALA A 27 23.34 4.82 -2.38
CA ALA A 27 23.30 6.12 -1.72
C ALA A 27 21.89 6.71 -1.90
N ALA A 28 21.16 6.80 -0.79
CA ALA A 28 19.93 7.59 -0.72
C ALA A 28 20.34 9.06 -0.76
N GLU A 29 20.00 9.74 -1.86
CA GLU A 29 20.08 11.20 -1.91
C GLU A 29 19.08 11.80 -0.93
N GLY A 30 19.56 12.83 -0.23
CA GLY A 30 18.98 13.43 0.96
C GLY A 30 17.59 14.03 0.80
N GLY A 31 16.83 13.95 1.89
CA GLY A 31 15.54 14.59 2.08
C GLY A 31 14.70 13.85 3.10
N ASP A 32 15.04 14.00 4.39
CA ASP A 32 14.40 13.34 5.55
C ASP A 32 13.01 13.95 5.86
N THR A 33 12.18 14.08 4.82
CA THR A 33 10.77 14.42 4.92
C THR A 33 9.99 13.11 4.87
N PRO A 34 9.33 12.70 5.96
CA PRO A 34 8.58 11.45 5.97
C PRO A 34 7.47 11.55 4.93
N TRP A 35 7.55 10.72 3.89
CA TRP A 35 6.45 10.52 2.95
C TRP A 35 5.19 10.16 3.73
N LEU A 36 4.17 11.01 3.66
CA LEU A 36 2.91 10.85 4.41
C LEU A 36 1.99 9.78 3.83
N ILE A 37 2.23 9.39 2.58
CA ILE A 37 1.63 8.24 1.93
C ILE A 37 2.69 7.16 1.90
N PRO A 38 2.57 6.10 2.72
CA PRO A 38 3.64 5.13 2.84
C PRO A 38 3.92 4.44 1.49
N PRO A 39 5.19 4.15 1.18
CA PRO A 39 5.58 3.60 -0.13
C PRO A 39 4.88 2.28 -0.45
N TYR A 40 4.42 1.54 0.58
CA TYR A 40 3.67 0.30 0.39
C TYR A 40 2.34 0.47 -0.37
N VAL A 41 1.80 1.69 -0.39
CA VAL A 41 0.52 2.00 -1.02
C VAL A 41 0.55 1.82 -2.54
N LEU A 42 1.73 1.88 -3.15
CA LEU A 42 1.95 1.68 -4.59
C LEU A 42 2.48 0.28 -4.93
N GLU A 43 2.40 -0.68 -4.01
CA GLU A 43 2.99 -2.03 -4.21
C GLU A 43 2.12 -2.97 -5.04
N PHE A 44 0.83 -2.69 -5.17
CA PHE A 44 -0.13 -3.51 -5.92
C PHE A 44 -0.02 -3.27 -7.43
N THR A 45 1.18 -3.48 -7.96
CA THR A 45 1.54 -3.32 -9.39
C THR A 45 2.01 -4.65 -9.98
N ALA A 46 2.50 -4.65 -11.22
CA ALA A 46 2.69 -5.87 -12.00
C ALA A 46 3.53 -6.99 -11.37
N PRO A 47 4.66 -6.76 -10.65
CA PRO A 47 5.39 -7.88 -10.06
C PRO A 47 4.57 -8.60 -8.99
N LEU A 48 3.88 -7.85 -8.13
CA LEU A 48 3.06 -8.41 -7.05
C LEU A 48 1.78 -9.04 -7.60
N THR A 49 1.10 -8.36 -8.53
CA THR A 49 -0.18 -8.82 -9.07
C THR A 49 -0.07 -10.10 -9.89
N ARG A 50 1.10 -10.39 -10.49
CA ARG A 50 1.35 -11.69 -11.14
C ARG A 50 1.33 -12.87 -10.17
N LEU A 51 1.55 -12.63 -8.88
CA LEU A 51 1.48 -13.67 -7.85
C LEU A 51 0.04 -14.13 -7.57
N PHE A 52 -0.99 -13.42 -8.05
CA PHE A 52 -2.39 -13.87 -8.00
C PHE A 52 -2.70 -14.97 -9.02
N ALA A 53 -1.75 -15.28 -9.91
CA ALA A 53 -1.81 -16.39 -10.87
C ALA A 53 -3.09 -16.36 -11.72
N THR A 54 -3.94 -17.38 -11.60
CA THR A 54 -5.19 -17.52 -12.38
C THR A 54 -6.35 -16.71 -11.82
N ASN A 55 -6.20 -16.06 -10.66
CA ASN A 55 -7.24 -15.26 -10.05
C ASN A 55 -7.30 -13.89 -10.72
N ILE A 56 -8.11 -13.78 -11.77
CA ILE A 56 -8.22 -12.58 -12.60
C ILE A 56 -9.10 -11.48 -11.99
N SER A 57 -9.91 -11.79 -10.98
CA SER A 57 -10.76 -10.82 -10.28
C SER A 57 -11.04 -11.26 -8.85
N PHE A 58 -10.91 -10.34 -7.90
CA PHE A 58 -11.30 -10.57 -6.50
C PHE A 58 -11.37 -9.26 -5.71
N GLY A 59 -11.97 -9.33 -4.52
CA GLY A 59 -11.80 -8.39 -3.42
C GLY A 59 -11.24 -9.10 -2.20
N ALA A 60 -10.38 -8.44 -1.43
CA ALA A 60 -9.84 -8.98 -0.19
C ALA A 60 -9.45 -7.86 0.77
N ARG A 61 -9.48 -8.12 2.08
CA ARG A 61 -8.75 -7.29 3.03
C ARG A 61 -7.28 -7.68 3.02
N VAL A 62 -6.39 -6.69 3.02
CA VAL A 62 -4.95 -6.89 3.07
C VAL A 62 -4.36 -6.24 4.31
N SER A 63 -3.45 -6.95 4.96
CA SER A 63 -2.59 -6.45 6.03
C SER A 63 -1.15 -6.45 5.53
N ILE A 64 -0.49 -5.30 5.64
CA ILE A 64 0.86 -5.05 5.16
C ILE A 64 1.75 -4.75 6.36
N VAL A 65 2.81 -5.54 6.51
CA VAL A 65 3.83 -5.38 7.56
C VAL A 65 5.17 -5.18 6.89
N GLN A 66 5.85 -4.07 7.19
CA GLN A 66 7.25 -3.87 6.82
C GLN A 66 8.16 -4.48 7.90
N GLU A 67 9.23 -5.16 7.52
CA GLU A 67 10.09 -5.89 8.48
C GLU A 67 10.86 -4.94 9.43
N THR A 68 11.04 -3.67 9.04
CA THR A 68 11.60 -2.62 9.92
C THR A 68 10.66 -2.22 11.04
N ASP A 69 9.38 -2.56 10.92
CA ASP A 69 8.29 -2.12 11.80
C ASP A 69 7.93 -3.18 12.86
N LEU A 70 8.69 -4.29 12.92
CA LEU A 70 8.43 -5.45 13.77
C LEU A 70 8.37 -5.15 15.29
N LYS A 71 8.83 -3.97 15.76
CA LYS A 71 8.70 -3.54 17.16
C LYS A 71 7.56 -2.54 17.35
N GLY A 72 6.34 -3.06 17.42
CA GLY A 72 5.18 -2.34 17.97
C GLY A 72 4.48 -1.35 17.02
N ALA A 73 4.88 -1.28 15.75
CA ALA A 73 4.11 -0.55 14.75
C ALA A 73 2.89 -1.38 14.32
N LYS A 74 1.75 -0.70 14.16
CA LYS A 74 0.53 -1.35 13.69
C LYS A 74 0.68 -1.65 12.19
N PRO A 75 0.24 -2.83 11.72
CA PRO A 75 0.20 -3.11 10.29
C PRO A 75 -0.68 -2.08 9.58
N ALA A 76 -0.32 -1.74 8.35
CA ALA A 76 -1.23 -1.04 7.47
C ALA A 76 -2.29 -2.03 6.98
N THR A 77 -3.55 -1.66 7.05
CA THR A 77 -4.66 -2.51 6.61
C THR A 77 -5.55 -1.76 5.63
N GLY A 78 -6.25 -2.48 4.77
CA GLY A 78 -7.17 -1.87 3.81
C GLY A 78 -7.91 -2.89 2.95
N LEU A 79 -8.78 -2.38 2.08
CA LEU A 79 -9.47 -3.15 1.06
C LEU A 79 -8.66 -3.13 -0.24
N LEU A 80 -8.45 -4.30 -0.83
CA LEU A 80 -7.89 -4.47 -2.17
C LEU A 80 -8.95 -5.04 -3.09
N LEU A 81 -9.24 -4.34 -4.19
CA LEU A 81 -9.95 -4.87 -5.33
C LEU A 81 -8.95 -5.11 -6.46
N TYR A 82 -9.06 -6.25 -7.12
CA TYR A 82 -8.20 -6.65 -8.23
C TYR A 82 -9.05 -7.05 -9.42
N ARG A 83 -8.66 -6.62 -10.61
CA ARG A 83 -9.28 -7.02 -11.87
C ARG A 83 -8.29 -6.91 -13.02
N ASN A 84 -7.93 -8.04 -13.63
CA ASN A 84 -7.10 -8.13 -14.84
C ASN A 84 -5.81 -7.28 -14.78
N GLY A 85 -5.15 -7.24 -13.62
CA GLY A 85 -3.94 -6.45 -13.40
C GLY A 85 -4.19 -5.04 -12.88
N ASP A 86 -5.41 -4.49 -13.02
CA ASP A 86 -5.79 -3.22 -12.40
C ASP A 86 -6.13 -3.46 -10.91
N THR A 87 -5.85 -2.47 -10.08
CA THR A 87 -6.10 -2.56 -8.64
C THR A 87 -6.74 -1.30 -8.09
N ILE A 88 -7.59 -1.46 -7.08
CA ILE A 88 -8.01 -0.38 -6.18
C ILE A 88 -7.58 -0.77 -4.79
N PHE A 89 -6.80 0.08 -4.13
CA PHE A 89 -6.42 -0.08 -2.74
C PHE A 89 -6.95 1.11 -1.93
N GLU A 90 -7.73 0.79 -0.90
CA GLU A 90 -8.29 1.74 0.04
C GLU A 90 -7.76 1.38 1.44
N PRO A 91 -6.73 2.07 1.95
CA PRO A 91 -6.26 1.87 3.31
C PRO A 91 -7.34 2.28 4.33
N ASP A 92 -7.45 1.53 5.44
CA ASP A 92 -8.38 1.83 6.54
C ASP A 92 -8.04 3.16 7.24
N SER A 93 -6.79 3.60 7.13
CA SER A 93 -6.35 4.89 7.64
C SER A 93 -5.11 5.35 6.89
N ALA A 94 -5.02 6.65 6.65
CA ALA A 94 -3.82 7.31 6.13
C ALA A 94 -3.36 8.40 7.12
N PRO A 95 -2.83 8.02 8.30
CA PRO A 95 -2.56 8.98 9.35
C PRO A 95 -1.45 9.94 8.95
N ILE A 96 -1.78 11.24 8.92
CA ILE A 96 -0.79 12.29 8.75
C ILE A 96 -0.16 12.61 10.11
N LYS A 97 1.16 12.41 10.22
CA LYS A 97 1.93 12.84 11.39
C LYS A 97 2.46 14.24 11.13
N ALA A 98 2.05 15.21 11.93
CA ALA A 98 2.71 16.51 11.91
C ALA A 98 4.14 16.38 12.49
N PRO A 99 5.13 17.15 11.99
CA PRO A 99 6.54 17.06 12.43
C PRO A 99 6.78 17.29 13.93
N ARG A 100 5.78 17.78 14.67
CA ARG A 100 5.82 18.04 16.12
C ARG A 100 4.57 17.55 16.86
N ALA A 101 3.90 16.53 16.33
CA ALA A 101 2.70 15.99 16.95
C ALA A 101 3.04 15.27 18.28
N ASN A 102 2.42 15.67 19.38
CA ASN A 102 2.38 14.89 20.61
C ASN A 102 1.62 13.57 20.37
N LYS A 103 1.89 12.54 21.19
CA LYS A 103 1.19 11.24 21.15
C LYS A 103 -0.35 11.32 21.25
N LYS A 104 -0.90 12.49 21.61
CA LYS A 104 -2.34 12.76 21.76
C LYS A 104 -2.92 13.59 20.63
N ASP A 105 -2.10 14.02 19.67
CA ASP A 105 -2.58 14.90 18.59
C ASP A 105 -3.43 14.10 17.61
N HIS A 106 -4.52 14.74 17.17
CA HIS A 106 -5.50 14.15 16.28
C HIS A 106 -4.82 13.88 14.93
N HIS A 107 -4.70 12.61 14.57
CA HIS A 107 -4.38 12.23 13.20
C HIS A 107 -5.56 12.61 12.32
N GLY A 108 -5.37 13.54 11.39
CA GLY A 108 -6.31 13.69 10.29
C GLY A 108 -6.23 12.44 9.42
N ASP A 109 -7.37 11.81 9.18
CA ASP A 109 -7.51 10.79 8.14
C ASP A 109 -8.05 11.48 6.89
N PHE A 110 -7.30 11.40 5.80
CA PHE A 110 -7.62 12.12 4.56
C PHE A 110 -8.39 11.28 3.56
N GLY A 111 -8.71 10.03 3.91
CA GLY A 111 -9.42 9.08 3.05
C GLY A 111 -8.68 8.91 1.72
N LEU A 112 -7.79 7.92 1.64
CA LEU A 112 -7.04 7.66 0.41
C LEU A 112 -7.69 6.56 -0.40
N LEU A 113 -7.73 6.76 -1.72
CA LEU A 113 -8.09 5.73 -2.68
C LEU A 113 -7.03 5.68 -3.77
N ILE A 114 -6.46 4.50 -4.00
CA ILE A 114 -5.38 4.31 -4.95
C ILE A 114 -5.84 3.39 -6.05
N THR A 115 -6.00 3.95 -7.25
CA THR A 115 -6.46 3.22 -8.43
C THR A 115 -5.30 3.05 -9.40
N THR A 116 -4.80 1.83 -9.53
CA THR A 116 -3.75 1.48 -10.49
C THR A 116 -4.37 0.90 -11.74
N LEU A 117 -4.14 1.56 -12.87
CA LEU A 117 -4.55 1.09 -14.19
C LEU A 117 -3.30 0.58 -14.91
N SER A 118 -3.03 -0.72 -14.78
CA SER A 118 -1.78 -1.34 -15.24
C SER A 118 -1.59 -1.22 -16.75
N SER A 119 -2.68 -1.38 -17.52
CA SER A 119 -2.67 -1.22 -18.98
C SER A 119 -2.32 0.19 -19.45
N LYS A 120 -2.61 1.21 -18.62
CA LYS A 120 -2.30 2.62 -18.88
C LYS A 120 -0.98 3.07 -18.25
N GLY A 121 -0.34 2.21 -17.45
CA GLY A 121 0.91 2.55 -16.79
C GLY A 121 0.78 3.69 -15.76
N VAL A 122 -0.38 3.86 -15.12
CA VAL A 122 -0.64 4.96 -14.18
C VAL A 122 -1.34 4.48 -12.92
N SER A 123 -0.97 5.07 -11.78
CA SER A 123 -1.71 5.01 -10.53
C SER A 123 -2.26 6.39 -10.20
N TYR A 124 -3.55 6.47 -9.93
CA TYR A 124 -4.18 7.64 -9.35
C TYR A 124 -4.16 7.52 -7.85
N VAL A 125 -3.65 8.52 -7.16
CA VAL A 125 -3.77 8.64 -5.71
C VAL A 125 -4.78 9.74 -5.45
N VAL A 126 -5.94 9.37 -4.93
CA VAL A 126 -7.07 10.26 -4.67
C VAL A 126 -7.19 10.46 -3.17
N SER A 127 -7.51 11.68 -2.76
CA SER A 127 -7.81 12.02 -1.38
C SER A 127 -9.11 12.81 -1.28
N GLU A 128 -10.02 12.32 -0.46
CA GLU A 128 -11.27 13.00 -0.12
C GLU A 128 -11.01 14.28 0.68
N GLY A 129 -10.09 14.22 1.65
CA GLY A 129 -9.82 15.33 2.58
C GLY A 129 -9.23 16.57 1.90
N VAL A 130 -8.54 16.42 0.77
CA VAL A 130 -8.13 17.55 -0.09
C VAL A 130 -9.04 17.78 -1.30
N SER A 131 -10.00 16.88 -1.53
CA SER A 131 -10.83 16.82 -2.74
C SER A 131 -9.94 16.90 -3.99
N GLY A 132 -8.91 16.07 -4.01
CA GLY A 132 -7.83 16.14 -4.98
C GLY A 132 -7.22 14.80 -5.34
N TYR A 133 -6.47 14.79 -6.43
CA TYR A 133 -5.74 13.61 -6.89
C TYR A 133 -4.40 13.97 -7.49
N THR A 134 -3.50 12.99 -7.55
CA THR A 134 -2.30 13.05 -8.37
C THR A 134 -2.19 11.79 -9.24
N GLU A 135 -1.45 11.91 -10.33
CA GLU A 135 -1.10 10.81 -11.20
C GLU A 135 0.36 10.42 -10.97
N VAL A 136 0.57 9.15 -10.65
CA VAL A 136 1.91 8.57 -10.50
C VAL A 136 2.12 7.59 -11.65
N SER A 137 3.10 7.87 -12.49
CA SER A 137 3.47 6.95 -13.57
C SER A 137 4.04 5.67 -12.96
N LEU A 138 3.57 4.52 -13.44
CA LEU A 138 4.14 3.24 -13.04
C LEU A 138 5.56 3.13 -13.58
N PRO A 139 6.48 2.55 -12.79
CA PRO A 139 7.82 2.31 -13.28
C PRO A 139 7.77 1.33 -14.45
N LYS A 140 8.61 1.57 -15.46
CA LYS A 140 8.66 0.79 -16.72
C LYS A 140 8.86 -0.72 -16.49
N PHE A 141 9.46 -1.15 -15.37
CA PHE A 141 9.56 -2.58 -15.03
C PHE A 141 8.20 -3.26 -14.88
N ALA A 142 7.16 -2.51 -14.50
CA ALA A 142 5.83 -3.06 -14.34
C ALA A 142 5.25 -3.56 -15.68
N THR A 143 5.74 -3.05 -16.81
CA THR A 143 5.29 -3.44 -18.15
C THR A 143 6.33 -4.24 -18.93
N ALA A 144 7.51 -4.51 -18.35
CA ALA A 144 8.60 -5.19 -19.02
C ALA A 144 8.34 -6.71 -19.19
N PRO A 145 8.94 -7.35 -20.23
CA PRO A 145 9.05 -8.79 -20.30
C PRO A 145 9.73 -9.34 -19.05
N LEU A 146 9.18 -10.43 -18.51
CA LEU A 146 9.56 -10.98 -17.22
C LEU A 146 9.81 -12.48 -17.37
N SER A 147 10.96 -12.93 -16.89
CA SER A 147 11.20 -14.36 -16.66
C SER A 147 10.69 -14.76 -15.27
N TRP A 148 10.15 -15.98 -15.20
CA TRP A 148 9.42 -16.49 -14.05
C TRP A 148 9.95 -17.86 -13.67
N ALA A 149 10.38 -18.02 -12.42
CA ALA A 149 10.77 -19.30 -11.85
C ALA A 149 10.04 -19.54 -10.53
N VAL A 150 9.55 -20.77 -10.33
CA VAL A 150 8.82 -21.19 -9.13
C VAL A 150 9.42 -22.48 -8.63
N GLU A 151 9.66 -22.53 -7.33
CA GLU A 151 10.09 -23.73 -6.62
C GLU A 151 9.22 -23.94 -5.38
N ASP A 152 8.73 -25.16 -5.21
CA ASP A 152 7.93 -25.54 -4.05
C ASP A 152 8.85 -25.78 -2.83
N LEU A 153 8.57 -25.07 -1.75
CA LEU A 153 9.31 -25.16 -0.47
C LEU A 153 8.61 -26.06 0.55
N GLY A 154 7.49 -26.68 0.17
CA GLY A 154 6.71 -27.59 1.02
C GLY A 154 5.33 -27.06 1.39
N ARG A 155 4.80 -27.54 2.52
CA ARG A 155 3.46 -27.21 3.00
C ARG A 155 3.52 -26.57 4.38
N GLU A 156 2.66 -25.58 4.60
CA GLU A 156 2.58 -24.84 5.86
C GLU A 156 1.13 -24.40 6.11
N ARG A 157 0.67 -24.44 7.36
CA ARG A 157 -0.68 -24.00 7.72
C ARG A 157 -0.66 -22.49 8.00
N VAL A 158 -1.43 -21.71 7.24
CA VAL A 158 -1.50 -20.24 7.37
C VAL A 158 -2.96 -19.82 7.45
N GLN A 159 -3.32 -19.03 8.46
CA GLN A 159 -4.71 -18.57 8.71
C GLN A 159 -5.76 -19.71 8.66
N GLY A 160 -5.38 -20.90 9.13
CA GLY A 160 -6.26 -22.07 9.14
C GLY A 160 -6.33 -22.85 7.82
N PHE A 161 -5.70 -22.39 6.75
CA PHE A 161 -5.60 -23.09 5.48
C PHE A 161 -4.31 -23.89 5.37
N ASP A 162 -4.40 -25.09 4.80
CA ASP A 162 -3.21 -25.87 4.43
C ASP A 162 -2.67 -25.31 3.10
N CYS A 163 -1.56 -24.59 3.16
CA CYS A 163 -1.00 -23.87 2.03
C CYS A 163 0.20 -24.61 1.43
N VAL A 164 0.39 -24.45 0.12
CA VAL A 164 1.65 -24.75 -0.56
C VAL A 164 2.52 -23.51 -0.52
N LYS A 165 3.70 -23.64 0.09
CA LYS A 165 4.70 -22.60 0.21
C LYS A 165 5.64 -22.69 -0.98
N LYS A 166 5.84 -21.58 -1.68
CA LYS A 166 6.67 -21.50 -2.89
C LYS A 166 7.61 -20.32 -2.80
N VAL A 167 8.81 -20.46 -3.36
CA VAL A 167 9.60 -19.30 -3.76
C VAL A 167 9.29 -18.97 -5.20
N VAL A 168 9.08 -17.69 -5.46
CA VAL A 168 8.82 -17.14 -6.80
C VAL A 168 9.89 -16.11 -7.10
N ALA A 169 10.66 -16.33 -8.15
CA ALA A 169 11.65 -15.39 -8.64
C ALA A 169 11.15 -14.76 -9.95
N LEU A 170 11.16 -13.42 -9.96
CA LEU A 170 10.76 -12.58 -11.07
C LEU A 170 11.99 -11.81 -11.53
N ALA A 171 12.48 -12.06 -12.74
CA ALA A 171 13.57 -11.28 -13.31
C ALA A 171 13.09 -10.51 -14.55
N PRO A 172 12.83 -9.20 -14.42
CA PRO A 172 12.56 -8.33 -15.56
C PRO A 172 13.85 -8.12 -16.35
N ALA A 173 13.76 -8.03 -17.68
CA ALA A 173 14.93 -8.01 -18.56
C ALA A 173 15.97 -6.92 -18.20
N ASP A 174 15.51 -5.73 -17.83
CA ASP A 174 16.36 -4.56 -17.59
C ASP A 174 16.34 -4.08 -16.12
N TYR A 175 15.81 -4.88 -15.20
CA TYR A 175 15.62 -4.47 -13.80
C TYR A 175 16.07 -5.52 -12.81
N GLU A 176 16.25 -5.10 -11.55
CA GLU A 176 16.66 -6.02 -10.50
C GLU A 176 15.64 -7.15 -10.33
N ALA A 177 16.14 -8.38 -10.25
CA ALA A 177 15.32 -9.54 -9.95
C ALA A 177 14.67 -9.39 -8.56
N GLN A 178 13.38 -9.64 -8.52
CA GLN A 178 12.59 -9.70 -7.30
C GLN A 178 12.36 -11.15 -6.91
N SER A 179 12.28 -11.43 -5.61
CA SER A 179 11.89 -12.75 -5.14
C SER A 179 10.91 -12.67 -3.98
N PHE A 180 9.98 -13.62 -3.96
CA PHE A 180 8.89 -13.69 -3.02
C PHE A 180 8.77 -15.10 -2.46
N ILE A 181 8.37 -15.21 -1.20
CA ILE A 181 7.75 -16.44 -0.69
C ILE A 181 6.24 -16.26 -0.73
N VAL A 182 5.55 -17.20 -1.34
CA VAL A 182 4.11 -17.17 -1.54
C VAL A 182 3.49 -18.41 -0.90
N TRP A 183 2.47 -18.21 -0.09
CA TRP A 183 1.66 -19.29 0.47
C TRP A 183 0.32 -19.30 -0.25
N THR A 184 0.12 -20.29 -1.12
CA THR A 184 -1.11 -20.48 -1.89
C THR A 184 -2.01 -21.50 -1.21
N ALA A 185 -3.32 -21.23 -1.13
CA ALA A 185 -4.28 -22.16 -0.54
C ALA A 185 -5.08 -22.89 -1.63
N PRO A 186 -4.88 -24.21 -1.83
CA PRO A 186 -5.60 -24.96 -2.87
C PRO A 186 -7.11 -24.92 -2.73
N LYS A 187 -7.61 -24.89 -1.48
CA LYS A 187 -9.05 -24.76 -1.18
C LYS A 187 -9.64 -23.40 -1.59
N LEU A 188 -8.82 -22.41 -1.88
CA LEU A 188 -9.20 -21.08 -2.35
C LEU A 188 -8.69 -20.82 -3.77
N ARG A 189 -8.78 -21.81 -4.69
CA ARG A 189 -8.34 -21.66 -6.09
C ARG A 189 -6.87 -21.23 -6.21
N ASP A 190 -6.03 -21.82 -5.36
CA ASP A 190 -4.62 -21.48 -5.22
C ASP A 190 -4.33 -19.99 -4.93
N PHE A 191 -5.31 -19.26 -4.37
CA PHE A 191 -5.14 -17.86 -4.02
C PHE A 191 -4.01 -17.67 -2.99
N PRO A 192 -3.13 -16.66 -3.16
CA PRO A 192 -2.05 -16.38 -2.23
C PRO A 192 -2.60 -15.75 -0.94
N ILE A 193 -2.62 -16.51 0.13
CA ILE A 193 -3.07 -16.04 1.46
C ILE A 193 -1.99 -15.18 2.14
N LYS A 194 -0.73 -15.42 1.82
CA LYS A 194 0.42 -14.66 2.33
C LYS A 194 1.48 -14.53 1.26
N ILE A 195 2.08 -13.35 1.17
CA ILE A 195 3.21 -13.05 0.30
C ILE A 195 4.27 -12.34 1.13
N GLN A 196 5.53 -12.76 1.03
CA GLN A 196 6.65 -12.10 1.67
C GLN A 196 7.71 -11.76 0.61
N ARG A 197 8.04 -10.48 0.48
CA ARG A 197 9.16 -10.06 -0.38
C ARG A 197 10.48 -10.42 0.29
N ARG A 198 11.36 -11.09 -0.47
CA ARG A 198 12.73 -11.47 -0.07
C ARG A 198 13.79 -10.58 -0.71
N ARG A 199 13.57 -10.14 -1.95
CA ARG A 199 14.50 -9.30 -2.72
C ARG A 199 13.76 -8.33 -3.64
N GLY A 200 14.42 -7.22 -4.01
CA GLY A 200 13.94 -6.29 -5.02
C GLY A 200 13.03 -5.18 -4.48
N GLY A 201 13.24 -4.79 -3.22
CA GLY A 201 12.50 -3.73 -2.53
C GLY A 201 12.51 -3.92 -1.01
N PRO A 202 11.81 -3.05 -0.26
CA PRO A 202 11.67 -3.18 1.19
C PRO A 202 11.07 -4.53 1.56
N ALA A 203 11.57 -5.15 2.62
CA ALA A 203 11.05 -6.40 3.12
C ALA A 203 9.63 -6.18 3.66
N MET A 204 8.64 -6.71 2.95
CA MET A 204 7.22 -6.56 3.25
C MET A 204 6.53 -7.92 3.26
N THR A 205 5.56 -8.06 4.16
CA THR A 205 4.64 -9.19 4.23
C THR A 205 3.23 -8.70 4.00
N PHE A 206 2.57 -9.27 2.99
CA PHE A 206 1.16 -9.07 2.67
C PHE A 206 0.38 -10.30 3.13
N THR A 207 -0.68 -10.07 3.88
CA THR A 207 -1.56 -11.13 4.40
C THR A 207 -2.99 -10.80 3.99
N PHE A 208 -3.66 -11.74 3.33
CA PHE A 208 -4.99 -11.55 2.77
C PHE A 208 -6.05 -12.28 3.59
N SER A 209 -7.20 -11.64 3.76
CA SER A 209 -8.37 -12.15 4.50
C SER A 209 -9.66 -11.66 3.83
N ASP A 210 -10.81 -12.20 4.25
CA ASP A 210 -12.13 -11.86 3.70
C ASP A 210 -12.18 -11.89 2.16
N ILE A 211 -11.58 -12.93 1.57
CA ILE A 211 -11.40 -13.07 0.13
C ILE A 211 -12.73 -13.39 -0.55
N ARG A 212 -13.03 -12.62 -1.59
CA ARG A 212 -14.24 -12.64 -2.41
C ARG A 212 -13.86 -12.68 -3.87
N PHE A 213 -14.39 -13.64 -4.63
CA PHE A 213 -14.02 -13.85 -6.04
C PHE A 213 -15.02 -13.21 -7.01
N GLU A 214 -15.98 -12.44 -6.50
CA GLU A 214 -16.89 -11.62 -7.27
C GLU A 214 -16.10 -10.58 -8.06
N GLN A 215 -16.46 -10.41 -9.33
CA GLN A 215 -15.85 -9.41 -10.18
C GLN A 215 -16.25 -8.00 -9.69
N PRO A 216 -15.30 -7.12 -9.34
CA PRO A 216 -15.64 -5.76 -8.95
C PRO A 216 -16.18 -4.97 -10.14
N ASN A 217 -17.06 -3.99 -9.88
CA ASN A 217 -17.72 -3.20 -10.91
C ASN A 217 -16.70 -2.42 -11.75
N ASP A 218 -16.83 -2.51 -13.07
CA ASP A 218 -15.89 -1.90 -14.01
C ASP A 218 -15.80 -0.38 -13.90
N ALA A 219 -16.89 0.28 -13.51
CA ALA A 219 -16.94 1.72 -13.34
C ALA A 219 -16.04 2.23 -12.19
N LEU A 220 -15.62 1.35 -11.28
CA LEU A 220 -14.71 1.71 -10.18
C LEU A 220 -13.28 1.94 -10.67
N PHE A 221 -12.87 1.31 -11.78
CA PHE A 221 -11.53 1.42 -12.35
C PHE A 221 -11.46 2.52 -13.43
N ALA A 222 -12.05 3.68 -13.11
CA ALA A 222 -12.01 4.87 -13.95
C ALA A 222 -10.98 5.86 -13.42
N ALA A 223 -10.62 6.85 -14.26
CA ALA A 223 -9.90 8.01 -13.76
C ALA A 223 -10.79 8.78 -12.74
N PRO A 224 -10.19 9.52 -11.79
CA PRO A 224 -10.93 10.30 -10.80
C PRO A 224 -11.99 11.21 -11.45
N GLN A 225 -13.12 11.38 -10.75
CA GLN A 225 -14.27 12.13 -11.27
C GLN A 225 -13.96 13.62 -11.46
N THR A 226 -14.76 14.27 -12.30
CA THR A 226 -14.74 15.73 -12.48
C THR A 226 -15.01 16.44 -11.16
N GLY A 227 -14.18 17.42 -10.80
CA GLY A 227 -14.33 18.22 -9.57
C GLY A 227 -13.19 18.05 -8.57
N TYR A 228 -12.34 17.04 -8.72
CA TYR A 228 -11.13 16.92 -7.92
C TYR A 228 -10.01 17.80 -8.48
N GLN A 229 -9.30 18.49 -7.59
CA GLN A 229 -8.11 19.25 -7.95
C GLN A 229 -6.98 18.28 -8.31
N ARG A 230 -6.42 18.43 -9.52
CA ARG A 230 -5.19 17.72 -9.90
C ARG A 230 -3.98 18.40 -9.26
N TYR A 231 -3.14 17.61 -8.60
CA TYR A 231 -1.81 17.99 -8.13
C TYR A 231 -0.77 17.39 -9.07
N GLU A 232 0.21 18.21 -9.46
CA GLU A 232 1.28 17.79 -10.38
C GLU A 232 2.11 16.64 -9.81
N THR A 233 2.30 16.62 -8.50
CA THR A 233 3.09 15.61 -7.81
C THR A 233 2.39 15.12 -6.55
N LEU A 234 2.74 13.90 -6.14
CA LEU A 234 2.34 13.34 -4.86
C LEU A 234 2.80 14.21 -3.69
N HIS A 235 3.97 14.84 -3.82
CA HIS A 235 4.51 15.76 -2.83
C HIS A 235 3.63 17.00 -2.67
N ALA A 236 3.25 17.67 -3.76
CA ALA A 236 2.38 18.84 -3.71
C ALA A 236 1.00 18.53 -3.09
N MET A 237 0.43 17.35 -3.38
CA MET A 237 -0.82 16.91 -2.76
C MET A 237 -0.63 16.68 -1.26
N THR A 238 0.47 16.04 -0.89
CA THR A 238 0.84 15.74 0.51
C THR A 238 1.06 17.02 1.34
N ASP A 239 1.71 18.02 0.76
CA ASP A 239 1.92 19.33 1.40
C ASP A 239 0.58 20.02 1.69
N GLU A 240 -0.37 19.96 0.75
CA GLU A 240 -1.70 20.51 0.95
C GLU A 240 -2.49 19.76 2.04
N MET A 241 -2.40 18.42 2.09
CA MET A 241 -3.01 17.67 3.18
C MET A 241 -2.44 18.11 4.54
N THR A 242 -1.11 18.23 4.62
CA THR A 242 -0.41 18.68 5.84
C THR A 242 -0.84 20.08 6.25
N ARG A 243 -0.95 21.00 5.28
CA ARG A 243 -1.45 22.37 5.51
C ARG A 243 -2.88 22.36 6.05
N ARG A 244 -3.76 21.49 5.54
CA ARG A 244 -5.14 21.37 6.05
C ARG A 244 -5.20 20.81 7.47
N VAL A 245 -4.41 19.79 7.80
CA VAL A 245 -4.27 19.33 9.20
C VAL A 245 -3.82 20.45 10.10
N TRP A 246 -2.80 21.19 9.68
CA TRP A 246 -2.25 22.30 10.44
C TRP A 246 -3.29 23.39 10.69
N ASN A 247 -4.05 23.80 9.67
CA ASN A 247 -5.13 24.79 9.84
C ASN A 247 -6.22 24.32 10.82
N VAL A 248 -6.54 23.03 10.84
CA VAL A 248 -7.51 22.46 11.79
C VAL A 248 -6.94 22.45 13.21
N MET A 249 -5.67 22.06 13.38
CA MET A 249 -5.01 22.04 14.69
C MET A 249 -4.67 23.45 15.23
N GLN A 250 -4.44 24.42 14.35
CA GLN A 250 -4.13 25.80 14.72
C GLN A 250 -5.35 26.64 15.07
N ARG A 251 -6.58 26.15 14.92
CA ARG A 251 -7.76 26.86 15.45
C ARG A 251 -7.59 26.96 16.97
N PRO A 252 -7.28 28.15 17.52
CA PRO A 252 -7.29 28.32 18.96
C PRO A 252 -8.74 28.14 19.42
N ASP A 253 -8.96 27.74 20.68
CA ASP A 253 -10.29 27.70 21.33
C ASP A 253 -11.05 29.04 21.31
N HIS A 254 -10.48 30.09 20.69
CA HIS A 254 -11.10 31.37 20.43
C HIS A 254 -11.99 31.25 19.18
N SER A 255 -13.15 30.62 19.36
CA SER A 255 -14.25 30.69 18.43
C SER A 255 -14.59 32.15 18.12
N ILE A 256 -14.50 32.53 16.84
CA ILE A 256 -14.97 33.84 16.35
C ILE A 256 -16.50 33.96 16.51
N ALA A 257 -17.21 32.84 16.74
CA ALA A 257 -18.65 32.84 16.99
C ALA A 257 -19.01 33.33 18.41
N PHE A 258 -18.06 33.34 19.35
CA PHE A 258 -18.27 33.82 20.72
C PHE A 258 -17.05 34.61 21.22
N PRO A 259 -17.02 35.94 21.05
CA PRO A 259 -15.98 36.74 21.69
C PRO A 259 -16.06 36.57 23.22
N PRO A 260 -14.92 36.49 23.93
CA PRO A 260 -14.89 36.45 25.39
C PRO A 260 -15.26 37.83 25.95
N SER A 261 -16.55 38.18 25.88
CA SER A 261 -17.09 39.45 26.35
C SER A 261 -18.49 39.33 26.95
N THR A 262 -18.97 38.13 27.23
CA THR A 262 -20.24 37.92 27.97
C THR A 262 -20.05 37.22 29.31
N ALA A 263 -18.81 37.15 29.82
CA ALA A 263 -18.57 36.95 31.24
C ALA A 263 -19.08 38.19 31.99
N ARG A 264 -20.37 38.15 32.33
CA ARG A 264 -21.04 39.06 33.27
C ARG A 264 -20.11 39.24 34.48
N PRO A 265 -19.77 40.47 34.91
CA PRO A 265 -19.06 40.61 36.16
C PRO A 265 -19.93 40.01 37.26
N ALA A 266 -19.34 39.12 38.07
CA ALA A 266 -20.00 38.60 39.25
C ALA A 266 -20.35 39.78 40.15
N VAL A 267 -21.64 40.13 40.19
CA VAL A 267 -22.20 40.99 41.23
C VAL A 267 -22.01 40.22 42.53
N SER A 268 -21.10 40.70 43.38
CA SER A 268 -20.89 40.17 44.72
C SER A 268 -22.09 40.53 45.59
N PRO A 269 -22.82 39.57 46.18
CA PRO A 269 -23.85 39.84 47.14
C PRO A 269 -23.38 39.33 48.50
N ASN A 270 -22.42 40.02 49.12
CA ASN A 270 -22.40 40.16 50.57
C ASN A 270 -21.40 41.22 51.00
N GLY A 271 -21.94 42.30 51.57
CA GLY A 271 -21.18 43.36 52.19
C GLY A 271 -20.51 42.91 53.47
N GLY A 272 -19.25 43.28 53.62
CA GLY A 272 -18.53 43.33 54.88
C GLY A 272 -17.70 44.60 54.89
N ARG A 273 -17.97 45.48 55.87
CA ARG A 273 -17.27 46.76 56.07
C ARG A 273 -15.77 46.55 56.30
N PRO A 274 -14.92 47.52 55.93
CA PRO A 274 -13.50 47.48 56.24
C PRO A 274 -13.30 47.75 57.74
N VAL A 275 -12.42 46.98 58.37
CA VAL A 275 -11.78 47.34 59.63
C VAL A 275 -10.33 47.66 59.28
N TYR A 276 -9.86 48.79 59.82
CA TYR A 276 -8.56 49.43 59.61
C TYR A 276 -7.36 48.51 59.80
#